data_AF-A0A970C1D4-F1
#
_entry.id   AF-A0A970C1D4-F1
#
_cell.length_a   1.000
_cell.length_b   1.000
_cell.length_c   1.000
_cell.angle_alpha   90.00
_cell.angle_beta   90.00
_cell.angle_gamma   90.00
#
_symmetry.space_group_name_H-M   'P 1'
#
loop_
_entity.id
_entity.type
_entity.pdbx_description
1 polymer ?
#
loop_
_entity_poly.entity_id
_entity_poly.type
_entity_poly.pdbx_seq_one_letter_code
_entity_poly.pdbx_strand_id
1 'polypeptide(L)'
;MLGRTRRTTRTDVALALVMAGFVYLAWVLACWAAKEAAVGLADAPELGRLATAAVTVFNSPARYIFDILGPIWMLASLYLVIRASRQRRIISWSWLLISCQAIAAILIAAGAAFAHLGTYKRSGGLFARAADWFPAVLVVAVLIWLATLGWLLYDYRFGRRPRTIRDTAKTHAYRR
;
A
#
# COMPACT_ATOMS: atom_id res chain seq x y z
N MET A 1 4.05 -13.34 -32.79
CA MET A 1 5.18 -13.15 -31.84
C MET A 1 4.69 -12.91 -30.40
N LEU A 2 3.73 -13.69 -29.91
CA LEU A 2 3.16 -13.58 -28.57
C LEU A 2 3.64 -14.79 -27.77
N GLY A 3 4.62 -14.65 -26.89
CA GLY A 3 5.12 -15.81 -26.15
C GLY A 3 6.41 -15.66 -25.35
N ARG A 4 6.92 -14.44 -25.14
CA ARG A 4 7.98 -14.23 -24.14
C ARG A 4 7.39 -13.48 -22.96
N THR A 5 6.88 -14.24 -21.99
CA THR A 5 6.70 -13.74 -20.62
C THR A 5 8.04 -13.19 -20.16
N ARG A 6 8.13 -11.85 -20.08
CA ARG A 6 9.33 -11.14 -19.61
C ARG A 6 9.64 -11.68 -18.22
N ARG A 7 10.78 -12.35 -18.06
CA ARG A 7 11.23 -12.83 -16.74
C ARG A 7 11.33 -11.61 -15.84
N THR A 8 10.63 -11.67 -14.71
CA THR A 8 10.69 -10.67 -13.65
C THR A 8 12.14 -10.44 -13.25
N THR A 9 12.61 -9.21 -13.45
CA THR A 9 13.97 -8.83 -13.08
C THR A 9 13.99 -8.41 -11.62
N ARG A 10 15.16 -8.48 -10.98
CA ARG A 10 15.33 -8.09 -9.57
C ARG A 10 14.98 -6.61 -9.34
N THR A 11 15.21 -5.76 -10.34
CA THR A 11 14.83 -4.34 -10.33
C THR A 11 13.31 -4.16 -10.35
N ASP A 12 12.56 -4.99 -11.09
CA ASP A 12 11.08 -4.92 -11.10
C ASP A 12 10.50 -5.26 -9.71
N VAL A 13 11.11 -6.21 -9.00
CA VAL A 13 10.71 -6.61 -7.64
C VAL A 13 11.02 -5.49 -6.63
N ALA A 14 12.20 -4.89 -6.71
CA ALA A 14 12.58 -3.78 -5.84
C ALA A 14 11.68 -2.56 -6.06
N LEU A 15 11.38 -2.23 -7.31
CA LEU A 15 10.47 -1.14 -7.66
C LEU A 15 9.06 -1.39 -7.12
N ALA A 16 8.52 -2.61 -7.29
CA ALA A 16 7.21 -2.96 -6.75
C ALA A 16 7.16 -2.87 -5.22
N LEU A 17 8.24 -3.26 -4.53
CA LEU A 17 8.35 -3.15 -3.07
C LEU A 17 8.34 -1.70 -2.59
N VAL A 18 9.09 -0.83 -3.26
CA VAL A 18 9.14 0.60 -2.96
C VAL A 18 7.77 1.24 -3.21
N MET A 19 7.14 0.92 -4.35
CA MET A 19 5.82 1.44 -4.69
C MET A 19 4.73 0.98 -3.73
N ALA A 20 4.77 -0.27 -3.25
CA ALA A 20 3.83 -0.75 -2.24
C ALA A 20 3.90 0.08 -0.95
N GLY A 21 5.11 0.44 -0.50
CA GLY A 21 5.29 1.31 0.68
C GLY A 21 4.76 2.72 0.45
N PHE A 22 5.11 3.36 -0.67
CA PHE A 22 4.64 4.71 -1.00
C PHE A 22 3.12 4.78 -1.15
N VAL A 23 2.51 3.79 -1.80
CA VAL A 23 1.05 3.73 -1.96
C VAL A 23 0.36 3.54 -0.62
N TYR A 24 0.92 2.72 0.27
CA TYR A 24 0.40 2.59 1.62
C TYR A 24 0.50 3.91 2.41
N LEU A 25 1.62 4.64 2.31
CA LEU A 25 1.74 5.97 2.93
C LEU A 25 0.70 6.95 2.37
N ALA A 26 0.49 6.95 1.04
CA ALA A 26 -0.54 7.78 0.41
C ALA A 26 -1.95 7.42 0.90
N TRP A 27 -2.25 6.12 1.05
CA TRP A 27 -3.49 5.62 1.65
C TRP A 27 -3.68 6.16 3.07
N VAL A 28 -2.65 6.05 3.91
CA VAL A 28 -2.69 6.50 5.31
C VAL A 28 -2.98 8.00 5.38
N LEU A 29 -2.28 8.81 4.58
CA LEU A 29 -2.51 10.26 4.52
C LEU A 29 -3.93 10.60 4.02
N ALA A 30 -4.41 9.89 3.00
CA ALA A 30 -5.75 10.07 2.47
C ALA A 30 -6.83 9.75 3.51
N CYS A 31 -6.71 8.60 4.19
CA CYS A 31 -7.65 8.21 5.25
C CYS A 31 -7.59 9.18 6.44
N TRP A 32 -6.42 9.68 6.80
CA TRP A 32 -6.29 10.69 7.84
C TRP A 32 -6.99 11.99 7.47
N ALA A 33 -6.71 12.53 6.28
CA ALA A 33 -7.37 13.74 5.78
C ALA A 33 -8.90 13.56 5.70
N ALA A 34 -9.39 12.40 5.26
CA ALA A 34 -10.82 12.12 5.19
C ALA A 34 -11.50 12.06 6.56
N LYS A 35 -10.85 11.48 7.58
CA LYS A 35 -11.37 11.48 8.96
C LYS A 35 -11.44 12.88 9.54
N GLU A 36 -10.41 13.69 9.32
CA GLU A 36 -10.38 15.07 9.78
C GLU A 36 -11.47 15.91 9.11
N ALA A 37 -11.61 15.77 7.78
CA ALA A 37 -12.65 16.43 7.01
C ALA A 37 -14.06 16.02 7.48
N ALA A 38 -14.27 14.75 7.83
CA ALA A 38 -15.55 14.27 8.34
C ALA A 38 -15.95 14.89 9.68
N VAL A 39 -14.99 15.16 10.57
CA VAL A 39 -15.25 15.84 11.84
C VAL A 39 -15.64 17.30 11.60
N GLY A 40 -14.89 18.02 10.76
CA GLY A 40 -15.16 19.43 10.47
C GLY A 40 -16.52 19.66 9.77
N LEU A 41 -17.03 18.65 9.08
CA LEU A 41 -18.31 18.70 8.37
C LEU A 41 -19.49 18.11 9.14
N ALA A 42 -19.28 17.47 10.29
CA ALA A 42 -20.37 16.82 11.04
C ALA A 42 -21.51 17.78 11.42
N ASP A 43 -21.17 19.05 11.63
CA ASP A 43 -22.11 20.11 12.02
C ASP A 43 -22.53 21.02 10.85
N ALA A 44 -22.14 20.69 9.61
CA ALA A 44 -22.45 21.50 8.44
C ALA A 44 -23.90 21.27 7.96
N PRO A 45 -24.74 22.31 7.87
CA PRO A 45 -26.17 22.16 7.55
C PRO A 45 -26.44 21.83 6.07
N GLU A 46 -25.48 22.04 5.17
CA GLU A 46 -25.65 21.97 3.70
C GLU A 46 -24.61 21.01 3.08
N LEU A 47 -24.75 19.70 3.35
CA LEU A 47 -23.91 18.67 2.73
C LEU A 47 -24.66 18.00 1.56
N GLY A 48 -24.01 17.94 0.40
CA GLY A 48 -24.49 17.09 -0.69
C GLY A 48 -24.48 15.61 -0.30
N ARG A 49 -25.41 14.80 -0.83
CA ARG A 49 -25.63 13.39 -0.44
C ARG A 49 -24.36 12.53 -0.36
N LEU A 50 -23.43 12.71 -1.30
CA LEU A 50 -22.16 11.98 -1.32
C LEU A 50 -21.23 12.38 -0.17
N ALA A 51 -21.19 13.67 0.16
CA ALA A 51 -20.42 14.16 1.29
C ALA A 51 -21.04 13.71 2.61
N THR A 52 -22.37 13.70 2.73
CA THR A 52 -23.07 13.18 3.91
C THR A 52 -22.77 11.69 4.14
N ALA A 53 -22.78 10.87 3.08
CA ALA A 53 -22.45 9.44 3.18
C ALA A 53 -20.99 9.20 3.58
N ALA A 54 -20.06 10.02 3.10
CA ALA A 54 -18.66 9.94 3.52
C ALA A 54 -18.49 10.32 4.99
N VAL A 55 -19.13 11.43 5.42
CA VAL A 55 -19.11 11.89 6.82
C VAL A 55 -19.69 10.83 7.75
N THR A 56 -20.82 10.19 7.42
CA THR A 56 -21.41 9.15 8.27
C THR A 56 -20.50 7.94 8.40
N VAL A 57 -19.85 7.48 7.32
CA VAL A 57 -18.91 6.36 7.38
C VAL A 57 -17.70 6.68 8.26
N PHE A 58 -17.05 7.83 8.05
CA PHE A 58 -15.84 8.20 8.80
C PHE A 58 -16.10 8.67 10.24
N ASN A 59 -17.32 9.13 10.55
CA ASN A 59 -17.74 9.46 11.92
C ASN A 59 -18.30 8.25 12.70
N SER A 60 -18.58 7.13 12.01
CA SER A 60 -19.02 5.88 12.63
C SER A 60 -17.83 4.97 13.02
N PRO A 61 -18.07 3.90 13.80
CA PRO A 61 -17.07 2.85 14.05
C PRO A 61 -16.52 2.20 12.78
N ALA A 62 -17.21 2.32 11.64
CA ALA A 62 -16.73 1.81 10.36
C ALA A 62 -15.41 2.46 9.92
N ARG A 63 -15.03 3.62 10.49
CA ARG A 63 -13.72 4.26 10.24
C ARG A 63 -12.52 3.36 10.51
N TYR A 64 -12.63 2.43 11.45
CA TYR A 64 -11.56 1.49 11.80
C TYR A 64 -11.32 0.44 10.70
N ILE A 65 -12.31 0.19 9.84
CA ILE A 65 -12.17 -0.74 8.72
C ILE A 65 -11.05 -0.24 7.78
N PHE A 66 -10.99 1.06 7.51
CA PHE A 66 -9.96 1.64 6.64
C PHE A 66 -8.55 1.57 7.24
N ASP A 67 -8.46 1.58 8.58
CA ASP A 67 -7.19 1.47 9.31
C ASP A 67 -6.61 0.06 9.26
N ILE A 68 -7.47 -0.95 9.21
CA ILE A 68 -7.09 -2.37 9.12
C ILE A 68 -6.91 -2.79 7.66
N LEU A 69 -7.75 -2.27 6.76
CA LEU A 69 -7.76 -2.63 5.35
C LEU A 69 -6.45 -2.23 4.65
N GLY A 70 -5.94 -1.02 4.91
CA GLY A 70 -4.68 -0.54 4.34
C GLY A 70 -3.49 -1.47 4.61
N PRO A 71 -3.20 -1.81 5.88
CA PRO A 71 -2.16 -2.77 6.25
C PRO A 71 -2.37 -4.16 5.64
N ILE A 72 -3.61 -4.70 5.65
CA ILE A 72 -3.90 -6.00 5.04
C ILE A 72 -3.58 -5.96 3.54
N TRP A 73 -3.95 -4.88 2.85
CA TRP A 73 -3.66 -4.69 1.43
C TRP A 73 -2.16 -4.58 1.15
N MET A 74 -1.43 -3.85 2.00
CA MET A 74 0.01 -3.75 1.93
C MET A 74 0.67 -5.12 2.13
N LEU A 75 0.22 -5.90 3.14
CA LEU A 75 0.71 -7.24 3.41
C LEU A 75 0.44 -8.20 2.25
N ALA A 76 -0.74 -8.14 1.64
CA ALA A 76 -1.07 -8.91 0.45
C ALA A 76 -0.15 -8.56 -0.72
N SER A 77 0.12 -7.26 -0.93
CA SER A 77 1.04 -6.77 -1.96
C SER A 77 2.48 -7.26 -1.71
N LEU A 78 2.96 -7.14 -0.48
CA LEU A 78 4.29 -7.62 -0.04
C LEU A 78 4.43 -9.13 -0.25
N TYR A 79 3.41 -9.90 0.15
CA TYR A 79 3.40 -11.34 -0.05
C TYR A 79 3.52 -11.74 -1.53
N LEU A 80 2.78 -11.05 -2.41
CA LEU A 80 2.89 -11.27 -3.86
C LEU A 80 4.26 -10.89 -4.41
N VAL A 81 4.86 -9.78 -3.95
CA VAL A 81 6.22 -9.38 -4.32
C VAL A 81 7.24 -10.45 -3.90
N ILE A 82 7.13 -10.99 -2.69
CA ILE A 82 8.00 -12.07 -2.19
C ILE A 82 7.82 -13.34 -3.01
N ARG A 83 6.58 -13.74 -3.33
CA ARG A 83 6.33 -14.91 -4.20
C ARG A 83 6.87 -14.70 -5.60
N ALA A 84 6.71 -13.51 -6.18
CA ALA A 84 7.24 -13.17 -7.50
C ALA A 84 8.77 -13.25 -7.53
N SER A 85 9.43 -12.80 -6.45
CA SER A 85 10.88 -12.92 -6.26
C SER A 85 11.36 -14.38 -6.26
N ARG A 86 10.68 -15.26 -5.50
CA ARG A 86 11.07 -16.67 -5.36
C ARG A 86 10.73 -17.54 -6.56
N GLN A 87 9.55 -17.36 -7.16
CA GLN A 87 9.02 -18.27 -8.19
C GLN A 87 9.25 -17.77 -9.63
N ARG A 88 9.84 -16.57 -9.84
CA ARG A 88 9.93 -15.87 -11.14
C ARG A 88 8.59 -15.85 -11.90
N ARG A 89 7.49 -15.81 -11.15
CA ARG A 89 6.12 -15.75 -11.68
C ARG A 89 5.75 -14.30 -11.98
N ILE A 90 4.59 -14.16 -12.63
CA ILE A 90 4.07 -12.90 -13.15
C ILE A 90 3.88 -11.89 -12.01
N ILE A 91 4.63 -10.77 -12.04
CA ILE A 91 4.54 -9.65 -11.07
C ILE A 91 3.31 -8.77 -11.28
N SER A 92 2.55 -8.99 -12.35
CA SER A 92 1.37 -8.17 -12.70
C SER A 92 0.35 -8.10 -11.56
N TRP A 93 0.22 -9.16 -10.76
CA TRP A 93 -0.72 -9.20 -9.64
C TRP A 93 -0.33 -8.28 -8.49
N SER A 94 0.96 -8.15 -8.16
CA SER A 94 1.38 -7.18 -7.15
C SER A 94 1.18 -5.75 -7.65
N TRP A 95 1.49 -5.49 -8.93
CA TRP A 95 1.24 -4.19 -9.55
C TRP A 95 -0.25 -3.83 -9.56
N LEU A 96 -1.12 -4.79 -9.88
CA LEU A 96 -2.57 -4.59 -9.85
C LEU A 96 -3.05 -4.20 -8.44
N LEU A 97 -2.59 -4.90 -7.39
CA LEU A 97 -2.97 -4.58 -6.01
C LEU A 97 -2.48 -3.19 -5.59
N ILE A 98 -1.23 -2.85 -5.92
CA ILE A 98 -0.65 -1.53 -5.62
C ILE A 98 -1.45 -0.44 -6.34
N SER A 99 -1.75 -0.60 -7.64
CA SER A 99 -2.54 0.36 -8.39
C SER A 99 -3.96 0.51 -7.85
N CYS A 100 -4.59 -0.59 -7.45
CA CYS A 100 -5.94 -0.56 -6.88
C CYS A 100 -5.97 0.20 -5.54
N GLN A 101 -4.98 -0.05 -4.67
CA GLN A 101 -4.83 0.68 -3.42
C GLN A 101 -4.56 2.18 -3.66
N ALA A 102 -3.76 2.52 -4.67
CA ALA A 102 -3.48 3.90 -5.04
C ALA A 102 -4.73 4.63 -5.56
N ILE A 103 -5.51 3.99 -6.45
CA ILE A 103 -6.77 4.55 -6.96
C ILE A 103 -7.73 4.81 -5.81
N ALA A 104 -7.89 3.85 -4.91
CA ALA A 104 -8.76 4.01 -3.75
C ALA A 104 -8.28 5.12 -2.81
N ALA A 105 -6.96 5.25 -2.58
CA ALA A 105 -6.39 6.37 -1.83
C ALA A 105 -6.69 7.73 -2.48
N ILE A 106 -6.57 7.82 -3.81
CA ILE A 106 -6.89 9.04 -4.56
C ILE A 106 -8.38 9.39 -4.43
N LEU A 107 -9.28 8.41 -4.52
CA LEU A 107 -10.72 8.66 -4.35
C LEU A 107 -11.05 9.18 -2.95
N ILE A 108 -10.43 8.60 -1.92
CA ILE A 108 -10.58 9.05 -0.53
C ILE A 108 -10.02 10.47 -0.37
N ALA A 109 -8.83 10.74 -0.89
CA ALA A 109 -8.20 12.07 -0.83
C ALA A 109 -8.98 13.13 -1.60
N ALA A 110 -9.51 12.80 -2.77
CA ALA A 110 -10.36 13.70 -3.56
C ALA A 110 -11.65 14.01 -2.81
N GLY A 111 -12.31 13.00 -2.22
CA GLY A 111 -13.47 13.19 -1.36
C GLY A 111 -13.17 14.12 -0.18
N ALA A 112 -12.03 13.93 0.48
CA ALA A 112 -11.57 14.82 1.55
C ALA A 112 -11.30 16.26 1.04
N ALA A 113 -10.64 16.42 -0.10
CA ALA A 113 -10.33 17.73 -0.67
C ALA A 113 -11.59 18.53 -1.05
N PHE A 114 -12.62 17.87 -1.61
CA PHE A 114 -13.92 18.50 -1.86
C PHE A 114 -14.59 18.95 -0.57
N ALA A 115 -14.46 18.16 0.50
CA ALA A 115 -14.92 18.53 1.83
C ALA A 115 -14.17 19.75 2.42
N HIS A 116 -12.86 19.88 2.13
CA HIS A 116 -12.03 21.00 2.56
C HIS A 116 -12.35 22.35 1.89
N LEU A 117 -12.91 22.35 0.68
CA LEU A 117 -13.24 23.58 -0.06
C LEU A 117 -14.47 24.34 0.50
N GLY A 118 -15.25 23.73 1.40
CA GLY A 118 -16.54 24.28 1.87
C GLY A 118 -16.49 25.12 3.14
N THR A 119 -15.90 24.61 4.23
CA THR A 119 -16.16 25.17 5.57
C THR A 119 -15.15 24.66 6.59
N TYR A 120 -14.07 25.39 6.84
CA TYR A 120 -13.18 25.08 7.96
C TYR A 120 -13.54 25.91 9.20
N LYS A 121 -14.25 25.30 10.16
CA LYS A 121 -14.15 25.67 11.58
C LYS A 121 -13.34 24.57 12.26
N ARG A 122 -12.06 24.85 12.52
CA ARG A 122 -11.15 23.93 13.21
C ARG A 122 -11.59 23.76 14.67
N SER A 123 -12.48 22.81 14.96
CA SER A 123 -12.88 22.45 16.33
C SER A 123 -12.09 21.22 16.79
N GLY A 124 -10.98 21.46 17.49
CA GLY A 124 -10.16 20.41 18.09
C GLY A 124 -8.72 20.43 17.57
N GLY A 125 -7.76 20.36 18.49
CA GLY A 125 -6.33 20.39 18.16
C GLY A 125 -5.93 19.27 17.19
N LEU A 126 -4.79 19.46 16.50
CA LEU A 126 -4.16 18.60 15.48
C LEU A 126 -4.11 17.08 15.78
N PHE A 127 -4.50 16.65 16.99
CA PHE A 127 -4.31 15.32 17.54
C PHE A 127 -5.53 14.78 18.31
N ALA A 128 -6.69 15.46 18.33
CA ALA A 128 -7.75 15.14 19.30
C ALA A 128 -8.47 13.79 19.10
N ARG A 129 -8.51 13.24 17.87
CA ARG A 129 -9.15 11.93 17.57
C ARG A 129 -8.37 11.00 16.64
N ALA A 130 -7.23 11.43 16.11
CA ALA A 130 -6.31 10.56 15.37
C ALA A 130 -5.47 9.66 16.31
N ALA A 131 -5.62 9.81 17.62
CA ALA A 131 -4.73 9.27 18.65
C ALA A 131 -5.02 7.83 19.10
N ASP A 132 -6.12 7.20 18.67
CA ASP A 132 -6.52 5.92 19.28
C ASP A 132 -5.52 4.80 18.92
N TRP A 133 -5.45 4.33 17.65
CA TRP A 133 -4.51 3.25 17.25
C TRP A 133 -3.75 3.51 15.94
N PHE A 134 -4.10 4.57 15.21
CA PHE A 134 -3.60 4.83 13.86
C PHE A 134 -2.08 5.03 13.77
N PRO A 135 -1.42 5.80 14.66
CA PRO A 135 0.03 5.96 14.64
C PRO A 135 0.76 4.65 14.92
N ALA A 136 0.23 3.82 15.83
CA ALA A 136 0.81 2.52 16.15
C ALA A 136 0.73 1.56 14.96
N VAL A 137 -0.42 1.49 14.27
CA VAL A 137 -0.60 0.68 13.05
C VAL A 137 0.35 1.14 11.94
N LEU A 138 0.51 2.45 11.74
CA LEU A 138 1.45 3.02 10.79
C LEU A 138 2.90 2.62 11.11
N VAL A 139 3.33 2.77 12.37
CA VAL A 139 4.68 2.39 12.81
C VAL A 139 4.93 0.92 12.54
N VAL A 140 4.01 0.04 12.94
CA VAL A 140 4.12 -1.41 12.69
C VAL A 140 4.21 -1.72 11.20
N ALA A 141 3.36 -1.11 10.38
CA ALA A 141 3.38 -1.30 8.94
C ALA A 141 4.70 -0.83 8.30
N VAL A 142 5.21 0.33 8.71
CA VAL A 142 6.52 0.85 8.25
C VAL A 142 7.66 -0.08 8.68
N LEU A 143 7.64 -0.59 9.91
CA LEU A 143 8.64 -1.55 10.39
C LEU A 143 8.62 -2.84 9.57
N ILE A 144 7.43 -3.39 9.27
CA ILE A 144 7.29 -4.59 8.43
C ILE A 144 7.81 -4.31 7.02
N TRP A 145 7.49 -3.15 6.45
CA TRP A 145 7.96 -2.75 5.12
C TRP A 145 9.48 -2.59 5.07
N LEU A 146 10.07 -1.87 6.03
CA LEU A 146 11.52 -1.69 6.14
C LEU A 146 12.25 -3.01 6.42
N ALA A 147 11.69 -3.88 7.26
CA ALA A 147 12.24 -5.22 7.49
C ALA A 147 12.25 -6.05 6.20
N THR A 148 11.16 -5.99 5.42
CA THR A 148 11.07 -6.70 4.14
C THR A 148 12.07 -6.13 3.12
N LEU A 149 12.22 -4.81 3.05
CA LEU A 149 13.20 -4.13 2.21
C LEU A 149 14.64 -4.49 2.61
N GLY A 150 14.95 -4.42 3.90
CA GLY A 150 16.26 -4.77 4.45
C GLY A 150 16.62 -6.22 4.18
N TRP A 151 15.67 -7.14 4.35
CA TRP A 151 15.87 -8.56 4.03
C TRP A 151 16.17 -8.78 2.54
N LEU A 152 15.44 -8.11 1.64
CA LEU A 152 15.65 -8.24 0.19
C LEU A 152 16.97 -7.60 -0.27
N LEU A 153 17.38 -6.49 0.36
CA LEU A 153 18.68 -5.85 0.11
C LEU A 153 19.85 -6.70 0.65
N TYR A 154 19.67 -7.32 1.81
CA TYR A 154 20.64 -8.26 2.36
C TYR A 154 20.82 -9.46 1.43
N ASP A 155 19.73 -10.06 0.95
CA ASP A 155 19.79 -11.17 -0.01
C ASP A 155 20.38 -10.71 -1.36
N TYR A 156 20.20 -9.45 -1.76
CA TYR A 156 20.87 -8.89 -2.94
C TYR A 156 22.39 -8.79 -2.77
N ARG A 157 22.86 -8.31 -1.61
CA ARG A 157 24.28 -8.00 -1.37
C ARG A 157 25.09 -9.23 -0.94
N PHE A 158 24.46 -10.15 -0.21
CA PHE A 158 25.13 -11.30 0.41
C PHE A 158 24.56 -12.66 -0.04
N GLY A 159 23.41 -12.68 -0.73
CA GLY A 159 22.81 -13.91 -1.24
C GLY A 159 23.63 -14.50 -2.38
N ARG A 160 24.15 -15.72 -2.17
CA ARG A 160 24.83 -16.53 -3.19
C ARG A 160 23.93 -16.62 -4.42
N ARG A 161 24.51 -16.36 -5.61
CA ARG A 161 23.82 -16.47 -6.91
C ARG A 161 22.94 -17.74 -6.92
N PRO A 162 21.61 -17.64 -7.15
CA PRO A 162 20.80 -18.84 -7.30
C PRO A 162 21.36 -19.60 -8.50
N ARG A 163 22.03 -20.72 -8.23
CA ARG A 163 22.50 -21.66 -9.25
C ARG A 163 21.28 -22.00 -10.09
N THR A 164 21.26 -21.48 -11.30
CA THR A 164 20.21 -21.79 -12.25
C THR A 164 20.28 -23.29 -12.49
N ILE A 165 19.16 -24.01 -12.35
CA ILE A 165 19.04 -25.45 -12.64
C ILE A 165 19.55 -25.78 -14.06
N ARG A 166 19.58 -24.77 -14.94
CA ARG A 166 20.14 -24.83 -16.29
C ARG A 166 21.66 -24.96 -16.35
N ASP A 167 22.38 -24.57 -15.30
CA ASP A 167 23.84 -24.71 -15.25
C ASP A 167 24.22 -26.18 -15.02
N THR A 168 23.49 -26.90 -14.16
CA THR A 168 23.71 -28.34 -13.93
C THR A 168 23.50 -29.17 -15.21
N ALA A 169 22.55 -28.79 -16.06
CA ALA A 169 22.31 -29.45 -17.34
C ALA A 169 23.46 -29.21 -18.35
N LYS A 170 24.11 -28.04 -18.31
CA LYS A 170 25.27 -27.76 -19.18
C LYS A 170 26.55 -28.43 -18.68
N THR A 171 26.76 -28.54 -17.37
CA THR A 171 27.93 -29.25 -16.82
C THR A 171 27.90 -30.75 -17.10
N HIS A 172 26.72 -31.36 -17.21
CA HIS A 172 26.61 -32.78 -17.60
C HIS A 172 26.75 -33.01 -19.11
N ALA A 173 26.39 -32.04 -19.95
CA ALA A 173 26.54 -32.16 -21.40
C ALA A 173 28.00 -32.03 -21.89
N TYR A 174 28.86 -31.35 -21.13
CA TYR A 174 30.29 -31.19 -21.45
C TYR A 174 31.19 -32.33 -20.92
N ARG A 175 30.61 -33.33 -20.26
CA ARG A 175 31.32 -34.48 -19.67
C ARG A 175 31.11 -35.79 -20.44
N ARG A 176 30.57 -35.71 -21.66
CA ARG A 176 30.49 -36.84 -22.60
C ARG A 176 31.27 -36.52 -23.86
#